data_AF-A0AAW5ZUS7-F1
#
_entry.id   AF-A0AAW5ZUS7-F1
#
_cell.length_a   1.000
_cell.length_b   1.000
_cell.length_c   1.000
_cell.angle_alpha   90.00
_cell.angle_beta   90.00
_cell.angle_gamma   90.00
#
_symmetry.space_group_name_H-M   'P 1'
#
loop_
_entity.id
_entity.type
_entity.pdbx_description
1 polymer ?
#
loop_
_entity_poly.entity_id
_entity_poly.type
_entity_poly.pdbx_seq_one_letter_code
_entity_poly.pdbx_strand_id
1 'polypeptide(L)'
;MKTATQNKLGAWFARNEFWLQTLISSLLIVLLPTVVTTFAPLFAPELQLPIWATALCLVIGCIGLIVAVVRALATDTLSAQWFCFSASLFGWAVAVFQIFALLKH
;
A
#
# COMPACT_ATOMS: atom_id res chain seq x y z
N MET A 1 16.75 -20.42 22.62
CA MET A 1 15.93 -19.21 22.89
C MET A 1 15.31 -18.53 21.66
N LYS A 2 15.56 -18.99 20.41
CA LYS A 2 14.98 -18.38 19.17
C LYS A 2 13.51 -18.72 18.89
N THR A 3 12.93 -19.73 19.56
CA THR A 3 11.60 -20.26 19.25
C THR A 3 10.45 -19.47 19.89
N ALA A 4 10.66 -18.85 21.05
CA ALA A 4 9.59 -18.14 21.77
C ALA A 4 9.19 -16.80 21.12
N THR A 5 10.13 -16.11 20.48
CA THR A 5 9.87 -14.84 19.77
C THR A 5 9.23 -15.06 18.40
N GLN A 6 9.59 -16.13 17.68
CA GLN A 6 8.93 -16.48 16.41
C GLN A 6 7.44 -16.79 16.60
N ASN A 7 7.06 -17.49 17.68
CA ASN A 7 5.66 -17.76 17.98
C ASN A 7 4.85 -16.49 18.25
N LYS A 8 5.43 -15.47 18.89
CA LYS A 8 4.74 -14.20 19.16
C LYS A 8 4.52 -13.38 17.89
N LEU A 9 5.49 -13.37 16.98
CA LEU A 9 5.39 -12.66 15.71
C LEU A 9 4.36 -13.33 14.78
N GLY A 10 4.39 -14.66 14.66
CA GLY A 10 3.40 -15.42 13.89
C GLY A 10 1.98 -15.23 14.42
N ALA A 11 1.79 -15.26 15.75
CA ALA A 11 0.50 -14.99 16.37
C ALA A 11 0.04 -13.53 16.20
N TRP A 12 0.96 -12.58 16.07
CA TRP A 12 0.63 -11.20 15.72
C TRP A 12 0.13 -11.09 14.28
N PHE A 13 0.82 -11.72 13.32
CA PHE A 13 0.40 -11.73 11.91
C PHE A 13 -0.95 -12.41 11.72
N ALA A 14 -1.17 -13.59 12.32
CA ALA A 14 -2.43 -14.32 12.18
C ALA A 14 -3.64 -13.52 12.72
N ARG A 15 -3.47 -12.76 13.81
CA ARG A 15 -4.54 -11.89 14.36
C ARG A 15 -4.85 -10.69 13.48
N ASN A 16 -3.87 -10.25 12.69
CA ASN A 16 -3.91 -9.02 11.92
C ASN A 16 -4.02 -9.24 10.41
N GLU A 17 -4.10 -10.50 9.97
CA GLU A 17 -3.96 -10.92 8.59
C GLU A 17 -4.90 -10.16 7.64
N PHE A 18 -6.16 -10.00 8.04
CA PHE A 18 -7.17 -9.42 7.15
C PHE A 18 -6.90 -7.94 6.80
N TRP A 19 -6.62 -7.10 7.80
CA TRP A 19 -6.32 -5.69 7.53
C TRP A 19 -4.92 -5.52 6.93
N LEU A 20 -3.97 -6.38 7.29
CA LEU A 20 -2.62 -6.39 6.75
C LEU A 20 -2.60 -6.73 5.25
N GLN A 21 -3.36 -7.76 4.83
CA GLN A 21 -3.51 -8.11 3.42
C GLN A 21 -4.13 -6.96 2.62
N THR A 22 -5.13 -6.29 3.20
CA THR A 22 -5.77 -5.11 2.59
C THR A 22 -4.75 -3.98 2.43
N LEU A 23 -3.96 -3.69 3.47
CA LEU A 23 -2.91 -2.68 3.46
C LEU A 23 -1.86 -2.96 2.39
N ILE A 24 -1.32 -4.19 2.36
CA ILE A 24 -0.28 -4.59 1.39
C ILE A 24 -0.81 -4.51 -0.04
N SER A 25 -2.00 -5.05 -0.29
CA SER A 25 -2.62 -5.02 -1.63
C SER A 25 -2.83 -3.59 -2.10
N SER A 26 -3.32 -2.72 -1.21
CA SER A 26 -3.56 -1.31 -1.52
C SER A 26 -2.27 -0.57 -1.83
N LEU A 27 -1.21 -0.81 -1.04
CA LEU A 27 0.11 -0.24 -1.29
C LEU A 27 0.67 -0.69 -2.64
N LEU A 28 0.55 -1.96 -2.99
CA LEU A 28 0.98 -2.48 -4.30
C LEU A 28 0.22 -1.80 -5.44
N ILE A 29 -1.10 -1.65 -5.31
CA ILE A 29 -1.93 -0.97 -6.30
C ILE A 29 -1.52 0.50 -6.46
N VAL A 30 -1.29 1.21 -5.34
CA VAL A 30 -0.82 2.61 -5.39
C VAL A 30 0.59 2.70 -5.96
N LEU A 31 1.49 1.75 -5.69
CA LEU A 31 2.86 1.77 -6.19
C LEU A 31 2.97 1.41 -7.68
N LEU A 32 2.05 0.60 -8.20
CA LEU A 32 2.13 0.04 -9.55
C LEU A 32 2.37 1.10 -10.64
N PRO A 33 1.64 2.23 -10.70
CA PRO A 33 1.88 3.23 -11.72
C PRO A 33 3.25 3.89 -11.61
N THR A 34 3.73 4.18 -10.38
CA THR A 34 5.11 4.69 -10.18
C THR A 34 6.15 3.71 -10.69
N VAL A 35 5.98 2.42 -10.39
CA VAL A 35 6.93 1.38 -10.84
C VAL A 35 6.92 1.27 -12.36
N VAL A 36 5.74 1.23 -12.98
CA VAL A 36 5.63 1.15 -14.45
C VAL A 36 6.22 2.40 -15.10
N THR A 37 5.86 3.60 -14.68
CA THR A 37 6.38 4.85 -15.27
C THR A 37 7.90 5.00 -15.09
N THR A 38 8.47 4.53 -13.98
CA THR A 38 9.90 4.66 -13.71
C THR A 38 10.73 3.57 -14.38
N PHE A 39 10.25 2.31 -14.39
CA PHE A 39 11.05 1.15 -14.82
C PHE A 39 10.63 0.59 -16.17
N ALA A 40 9.38 0.76 -16.63
CA ALA A 40 8.97 0.25 -17.94
C ALA A 40 9.83 0.80 -19.09
N PRO A 41 10.27 2.07 -19.11
CA PRO A 41 11.16 2.56 -20.17
C PRO A 41 12.48 1.79 -20.29
N LEU A 42 12.98 1.17 -19.21
CA LEU A 42 14.20 0.36 -19.23
C LEU A 42 14.00 -1.05 -19.79
N PHE A 43 12.82 -1.64 -19.65
CA PHE A 43 12.58 -3.05 -19.97
C PHE A 43 11.57 -3.27 -21.11
N ALA A 44 10.66 -2.33 -21.33
CA ALA A 44 9.59 -2.36 -22.31
C ALA A 44 9.17 -0.92 -22.68
N PRO A 45 9.89 -0.25 -23.61
CA PRO A 45 9.67 1.17 -23.93
C PRO A 45 8.27 1.49 -24.50
N GLU A 46 7.59 0.49 -25.07
CA GLU A 46 6.22 0.59 -25.58
C GLU A 46 5.16 0.48 -24.46
N LEU A 47 5.54 0.07 -23.25
CA LEU A 47 4.61 -0.14 -22.15
C LEU A 47 4.34 1.20 -21.44
N GLN A 48 3.37 1.94 -21.96
CA GLN A 48 2.83 3.13 -21.31
C GLN A 48 1.51 2.81 -20.62
N LEU A 49 1.42 3.11 -19.33
CA LEU A 49 0.16 2.95 -18.60
C LEU A 49 -0.79 4.08 -19.02
N PRO A 50 -2.00 3.81 -19.51
CA PRO A 50 -2.92 4.87 -19.87
C PRO A 50 -3.36 5.66 -18.63
N ILE A 51 -3.60 6.96 -18.83
CA ILE A 51 -3.93 7.92 -17.75
C ILE A 51 -5.13 7.44 -16.91
N TRP A 52 -6.18 6.93 -17.56
CA TRP A 52 -7.38 6.44 -16.88
C TRP A 52 -7.08 5.22 -15.99
N ALA A 53 -6.15 4.35 -16.39
CA ALA A 53 -5.76 3.19 -15.58
C ALA A 53 -4.97 3.62 -14.35
N THR A 54 -4.08 4.62 -14.49
CA THR A 54 -3.37 5.23 -13.36
C THR A 54 -4.35 5.85 -12.37
N ALA A 55 -5.34 6.60 -12.86
CA ALA A 55 -6.39 7.19 -12.02
C ALA A 55 -7.22 6.12 -11.28
N LEU A 56 -7.58 5.02 -11.95
CA LEU A 56 -8.28 3.90 -11.30
C LEU A 56 -7.44 3.23 -10.21
N CYS A 57 -6.15 2.97 -10.47
CA CYS A 57 -5.23 2.44 -9.47
C CYS A 57 -5.15 3.36 -8.24
N LEU A 58 -5.07 4.68 -8.46
CA LEU A 58 -5.05 5.65 -7.37
C LEU A 58 -6.33 5.61 -6.53
N VAL A 59 -7.51 5.64 -7.18
CA VAL A 59 -8.80 5.62 -6.47
C VAL A 59 -8.97 4.33 -5.67
N ILE A 60 -8.76 3.17 -6.29
CA ILE A 60 -8.91 1.87 -5.64
C ILE A 60 -7.89 1.71 -4.52
N GLY A 61 -6.64 2.09 -4.78
CA GLY A 61 -5.56 2.05 -3.80
C GLY A 61 -5.83 2.95 -2.58
N CYS A 62 -6.29 4.19 -2.79
CA CYS A 62 -6.63 5.10 -1.70
C CYS A 62 -7.81 4.59 -0.85
N ILE A 63 -8.86 4.06 -1.49
CA ILE A 63 -9.99 3.44 -0.78
C ILE A 63 -9.49 2.27 0.08
N GLY A 64 -8.65 1.41 -0.49
CA GLY A 64 -8.09 0.26 0.23
C GLY A 64 -7.21 0.68 1.42
N LEU A 65 -6.41 1.74 1.29
CA LEU A 65 -5.65 2.32 2.41
C LEU A 65 -6.57 2.82 3.53
N ILE A 66 -7.67 3.51 3.19
CA ILE A 66 -8.66 3.97 4.18
C ILE A 66 -9.28 2.77 4.90
N VAL A 67 -9.71 1.75 4.16
CA VAL A 67 -10.30 0.53 4.74
C VAL A 67 -9.31 -0.18 5.67
N ALA A 68 -8.02 -0.24 5.29
CA ALA A 68 -6.98 -0.82 6.13
C ALA A 68 -6.81 -0.04 7.45
N VAL A 69 -6.77 1.29 7.39
CA VAL A 69 -6.66 2.15 8.59
C VAL A 69 -7.86 1.98 9.51
N VAL A 70 -9.08 2.04 8.97
CA VAL A 70 -10.31 1.87 9.76
C VAL A 70 -10.32 0.51 10.47
N ARG A 71 -9.89 -0.56 9.78
CA ARG A 71 -9.80 -1.89 10.38
C ARG A 71 -8.67 -2.01 11.41
N ALA A 72 -7.54 -1.35 11.19
CA ALA A 72 -6.44 -1.34 12.16
C ALA A 72 -6.82 -0.58 13.44
N LEU A 73 -7.62 0.48 13.36
CA LEU A 73 -8.15 1.19 14.53
C LEU A 73 -9.06 0.31 15.41
N ALA A 74 -9.71 -0.70 14.83
CA ALA A 74 -10.50 -1.67 15.58
C ALA A 74 -9.67 -2.75 16.28
N THR A 75 -8.33 -2.72 16.16
CA THR A 75 -7.44 -3.65 16.86
C THR A 75 -6.91 -3.06 18.16
N ASP A 76 -6.87 -3.88 19.22
CA ASP A 76 -6.40 -3.47 20.56
C ASP A 76 -4.87 -3.35 20.68
N THR A 77 -4.13 -3.58 19.59
CA THR A 77 -2.65 -3.56 19.62
C THR A 77 -2.09 -2.24 19.09
N LEU A 78 -1.46 -1.47 19.97
CA LEU A 78 -0.81 -0.19 19.65
C LEU A 78 0.25 -0.35 18.53
N SER A 79 0.96 -1.48 18.49
CA SER A 79 1.93 -1.78 17.43
C SER A 79 1.30 -1.93 16.05
N ALA A 80 0.09 -2.50 15.95
CA ALA A 80 -0.64 -2.61 14.69
C ALA A 80 -1.12 -1.24 14.19
N GLN A 81 -1.63 -0.41 15.11
CA GLN A 81 -2.08 0.94 14.78
C GLN A 81 -0.91 1.79 14.24
N TRP A 82 0.24 1.80 14.91
CA TRP A 82 1.42 2.54 14.44
C TRP A 82 2.00 2.01 13.12
N PHE A 83 2.04 0.68 12.96
CA PHE A 83 2.49 0.06 11.72
C PHE A 83 1.55 0.43 10.55
N CYS A 84 0.24 0.28 10.74
CA CYS A 84 -0.74 0.64 9.72
C CYS A 84 -0.71 2.14 9.41
N PHE A 85 -0.60 2.99 10.43
CA PHE A 85 -0.53 4.45 10.25
C PHE A 85 0.69 4.86 9.42
N SER A 86 1.89 4.39 9.78
CA SER A 86 3.12 4.71 9.05
C SER A 86 3.10 4.19 7.61
N ALA A 87 2.64 2.95 7.40
CA ALA A 87 2.51 2.36 6.08
C ALA A 87 1.47 3.10 5.21
N SER A 88 0.32 3.47 5.77
CA SER A 88 -0.69 4.24 5.05
C SER A 88 -0.21 5.65 4.73
N LEU A 89 0.55 6.29 5.62
CA LEU A 89 1.15 7.61 5.37
C LEU A 89 2.13 7.57 4.19
N PHE A 90 2.92 6.49 4.09
CA PHE A 90 3.74 6.23 2.91
C PHE A 90 2.89 6.05 1.64
N GLY A 91 1.82 5.25 1.70
CA GLY A 91 0.90 5.06 0.57
C GLY A 91 0.29 6.38 0.08
N TRP A 92 -0.14 7.25 1.01
CA TRP A 92 -0.65 8.58 0.68
C TRP A 92 0.41 9.48 0.05
N ALA A 93 1.65 9.44 0.53
CA ALA A 93 2.74 10.21 -0.07
C ALA A 93 2.98 9.81 -1.53
N VAL A 94 2.94 8.50 -1.83
CA VAL A 94 3.05 7.99 -3.21
C VAL A 94 1.85 8.42 -4.05
N ALA A 95 0.63 8.34 -3.52
CA ALA A 95 -0.58 8.77 -4.21
C ALA A 95 -0.53 10.26 -4.58
N VAL A 96 -0.12 11.13 -3.64
CA VAL A 96 0.06 12.56 -3.88
C VAL A 96 1.12 12.83 -4.94
N PHE A 97 2.26 12.14 -4.88
CA PHE A 97 3.30 12.24 -5.91
C PHE A 97 2.76 11.90 -7.31
N GLN A 98 1.97 10.83 -7.44
CA GLN A 98 1.37 10.46 -8.72
C GLN A 98 0.31 11.44 -9.20
N ILE A 99 -0.50 12.02 -8.30
CA ILE A 99 -1.46 13.08 -8.66
C ILE A 99 -0.71 14.27 -9.26
N PHE A 100 0.41 14.69 -8.67
CA PHE A 100 1.24 15.75 -9.24
C PHE A 100 1.87 15.35 -10.58
N ALA A 101 2.26 14.09 -10.76
CA ALA A 101 2.77 13.61 -12.04
C ALA A 101 1.67 13.63 -13.13
N LEU A 102 0.43 13.26 -12.79
CA LEU A 102 -0.70 13.31 -13.70
C LEU A 102 -1.06 14.75 -14.12
N LEU A 103 -1.00 15.71 -13.20
CA LEU A 103 -1.31 17.12 -13.49
C LEU A 103 -0.28 17.82 -14.39
N LYS A 104 0.91 17.22 -14.60
CA LYS A 104 1.94 17.74 -15.49
C LYS A 104 1.74 17.34 -16.96
N HIS A 105 0.85 16.39 -17.22
CA HIS A 105 0.46 15.93 -18.54
C HIS A 105 -0.84 16.61 -18.98
#